data_AF-A0AB74EXG4-F1
#
_entry.id   AF-A0AB74EXG4-F1
#
_cell.length_a   1.000
_cell.length_b   1.000
_cell.length_c   1.000
_cell.angle_alpha   90.00
_cell.angle_beta   90.00
_cell.angle_gamma   90.00
#
_symmetry.space_group_name_H-M   'P 1'
#
loop_
_entity.id
_entity.type
_entity.pdbx_description
1 polymer ?
#
loop_
_entity_poly.entity_id
_entity_poly.type
_entity_poly.pdbx_seq_one_letter_code
_entity_poly.pdbx_strand_id
1 'polypeptide(L)'
;MAAIKQGKRLPYDNLPVIAVCALVPLIFGGSLGPEAGLTGVIAGLCYWLADRFKYAYEEVEDLAQVGIAATLGVIFHAPLFGFVNQVEDEKGGQAIPKNSKILLYFIAIFAGFGVYILLSGLFGGGMGLGRFGHITIGRNELLAMLPLALVGALCGILYFYFAKGVKVVTAPLEKHKVFLGIIGGLVLGGVGMLLPFTMFAGEHQMGEMMEIWQTLPIWLLFLTGIVKLLMINICIGTGWRGGNIFPIIFSAVCIGYGFAALFPMVDATFCVAVVTAAVAGAIMRKPIAVVMLLIICFPVDAIIPMCVGAIIAASIPLPKRFRQMTDAQGE
;
A
#
# COMPACT_ATOMS: atom_id res chain seq x y z
N MET A 1 -9.72 -5.98 -4.78
CA MET A 1 -9.80 -6.19 -3.32
C MET A 1 -11.17 -5.83 -2.73
N ALA A 2 -11.79 -4.68 -3.07
CA ALA A 2 -13.08 -4.28 -2.49
C ALA A 2 -14.22 -5.32 -2.61
N ALA A 3 -14.30 -6.03 -3.75
CA ALA A 3 -15.26 -7.11 -3.94
C ALA A 3 -15.03 -8.31 -3.00
N ILE A 4 -13.76 -8.70 -2.78
CA ILE A 4 -13.37 -9.80 -1.88
C ILE A 4 -13.78 -9.46 -0.44
N LYS A 5 -13.53 -8.22 0.01
CA LYS A 5 -13.88 -7.76 1.36
C LYS A 5 -15.39 -7.71 1.61
N GLN A 6 -16.18 -7.52 0.56
CA GLN A 6 -17.65 -7.58 0.65
C GLN A 6 -18.20 -9.02 0.58
N GLY A 7 -17.32 -10.04 0.68
CA GLY A 7 -17.71 -11.45 0.57
C GLY A 7 -18.10 -11.88 -0.85
N LYS A 8 -17.89 -11.04 -1.86
CA LYS A 8 -18.17 -11.39 -3.25
C LYS A 8 -16.99 -12.17 -3.83
N ARG A 9 -17.28 -13.38 -4.30
CA ARG A 9 -16.32 -14.21 -5.02
C ARG A 9 -15.83 -13.49 -6.28
N LEU A 10 -14.52 -13.52 -6.50
CA LEU A 10 -13.93 -13.00 -7.73
C LEU A 10 -14.18 -14.01 -8.86
N PRO A 11 -14.79 -13.60 -9.98
CA PRO A 11 -14.85 -14.46 -11.16
C PRO A 11 -13.44 -14.70 -11.67
N TYR A 12 -13.06 -15.98 -11.75
CA TYR A 12 -11.74 -16.43 -12.20
C TYR A 12 -11.68 -16.74 -13.71
N ASP A 13 -12.80 -16.60 -14.43
CA ASP A 13 -12.92 -16.89 -15.86
C ASP A 13 -11.98 -16.04 -16.74
N ASN A 14 -11.57 -14.87 -16.23
CA ASN A 14 -10.74 -13.90 -16.95
C ASN A 14 -9.41 -13.58 -16.24
N LEU A 15 -8.84 -14.53 -15.49
CA LEU A 15 -7.56 -14.36 -14.80
C LEU A 15 -6.42 -13.79 -15.69
N PRO A 16 -6.21 -14.27 -16.94
CA PRO A 16 -5.19 -13.71 -17.82
C PRO A 16 -5.43 -12.23 -18.14
N VAL A 17 -6.69 -11.84 -18.33
CA VAL A 17 -7.06 -10.43 -18.59
C VAL A 17 -6.80 -9.58 -17.36
N ILE A 18 -7.12 -10.07 -16.15
CA ILE A 18 -6.83 -9.38 -14.89
C ILE A 18 -5.32 -9.15 -14.74
N ALA A 19 -4.51 -10.18 -15.03
CA ALA A 19 -3.05 -10.08 -14.99
C ALA A 19 -2.53 -9.02 -15.98
N VAL A 20 -2.96 -9.06 -17.24
CA VAL A 20 -2.56 -8.06 -18.26
C VAL A 20 -2.99 -6.65 -17.84
N CYS A 21 -4.24 -6.48 -17.38
CA CYS A 21 -4.73 -5.18 -16.93
C CYS A 21 -4.00 -4.65 -15.71
N ALA A 22 -3.42 -5.50 -14.86
CA ALA A 22 -2.58 -5.10 -13.74
C ALA A 22 -1.14 -4.76 -14.18
N LEU A 23 -0.59 -5.50 -15.13
CA LEU A 23 0.79 -5.31 -15.60
C LEU A 23 0.95 -4.06 -16.48
N VAL A 24 0.01 -3.79 -17.39
CA VAL A 24 0.10 -2.67 -18.33
C VAL A 24 0.30 -1.33 -17.60
N PRO A 25 -0.51 -0.94 -16.60
CA PRO A 25 -0.26 0.26 -15.80
C PRO A 25 1.15 0.34 -15.22
N LEU A 26 1.69 -0.76 -14.69
CA LEU A 26 3.00 -0.79 -14.04
C LEU A 26 4.14 -0.60 -15.04
N ILE A 27 4.04 -1.23 -16.22
CA ILE A 27 5.03 -1.14 -17.30
C ILE A 27 5.08 0.28 -17.86
N PHE A 28 3.92 0.91 -18.06
CA PHE A 28 3.82 2.24 -18.66
C PHE A 28 3.88 3.39 -17.63
N GLY A 29 4.38 3.13 -16.42
CA GLY A 29 4.70 4.19 -15.46
C GLY A 29 3.53 4.69 -14.61
N GLY A 30 2.43 3.94 -14.56
CA GLY A 30 1.30 4.19 -13.66
C GLY A 30 1.78 4.40 -12.23
N SER A 31 1.28 5.46 -11.57
CA SER A 31 1.56 5.74 -10.15
C SER A 31 0.76 4.78 -9.25
N LEU A 32 0.97 3.49 -9.46
CA LEU A 32 0.25 2.38 -8.84
C LEU A 32 1.26 1.30 -8.46
N GLY A 33 0.95 0.57 -7.39
CA GLY A 33 1.73 -0.58 -6.97
C GLY A 33 1.19 -1.91 -7.52
N PRO A 34 2.03 -2.97 -7.57
CA PRO A 34 1.66 -4.28 -8.09
C PRO A 34 0.67 -5.07 -7.21
N GLU A 35 0.52 -4.68 -5.94
CA GLU A 35 -0.13 -5.46 -4.88
C GLU A 35 -1.59 -5.80 -5.18
N ALA A 36 -2.40 -4.85 -5.64
CA ALA A 36 -3.83 -5.10 -5.83
C ALA A 36 -4.09 -5.98 -7.06
N GLY A 37 -3.24 -5.86 -8.08
CA GLY A 37 -3.28 -6.68 -9.27
C GLY A 37 -2.91 -8.12 -8.98
N LEU A 38 -1.75 -8.33 -8.36
CA LEU A 38 -1.25 -9.65 -7.96
C LEU A 38 -2.19 -10.33 -6.96
N THR A 39 -2.66 -9.62 -5.94
CA THR A 39 -3.63 -10.16 -4.99
C THR A 39 -4.93 -10.55 -5.68
N GLY A 40 -5.37 -9.81 -6.69
CA GLY A 40 -6.56 -10.16 -7.48
C GLY A 40 -6.39 -11.46 -8.26
N VAL A 41 -5.26 -11.63 -8.93
CA VAL A 41 -4.92 -12.86 -9.67
C VAL A 41 -4.86 -14.05 -8.72
N ILE A 42 -4.15 -13.91 -7.60
CA ILE A 42 -3.95 -15.01 -6.66
C ILE A 42 -5.23 -15.35 -5.92
N ALA A 43 -6.03 -14.36 -5.50
CA ALA A 43 -7.35 -14.61 -4.91
C ALA A 43 -8.26 -15.36 -5.90
N GLY A 44 -8.24 -15.02 -7.19
CA GLY A 44 -8.99 -15.77 -8.20
C GLY A 44 -8.49 -17.21 -8.38
N LEU A 45 -7.17 -17.45 -8.32
CA LEU A 45 -6.61 -18.81 -8.32
C LEU A 45 -7.01 -19.61 -7.06
N CYS A 46 -6.99 -18.97 -5.88
CA CYS A 46 -7.46 -19.57 -4.64
C CYS A 46 -8.95 -19.94 -4.73
N TYR A 47 -9.80 -19.07 -5.28
CA TYR A 47 -11.23 -19.37 -5.49
C TYR A 47 -11.46 -20.48 -6.50
N TRP A 48 -10.71 -20.50 -7.61
CA TRP A 48 -10.75 -21.58 -8.60
C TRP A 48 -10.39 -22.93 -7.96
N LEU A 49 -9.32 -22.96 -7.17
CA LEU A 49 -8.89 -24.15 -6.44
C LEU A 49 -9.98 -24.58 -5.44
N ALA A 50 -10.46 -23.64 -4.63
CA ALA A 50 -11.54 -23.83 -3.68
C ALA A 50 -12.80 -24.44 -4.31
N ASP A 51 -13.27 -23.92 -5.44
CA ASP A 51 -14.46 -24.44 -6.13
C ASP A 51 -14.24 -25.84 -6.71
N ARG A 52 -13.00 -26.21 -7.03
CA ARG A 52 -12.66 -27.59 -7.44
C ARG A 52 -12.69 -28.57 -6.27
N PHE A 53 -12.38 -28.10 -5.05
CA PHE A 53 -12.38 -28.89 -3.81
C PHE A 53 -13.68 -28.81 -3.00
N LYS A 54 -14.66 -28.01 -3.43
CA LYS A 54 -15.96 -27.81 -2.74
C LYS A 54 -16.76 -29.09 -2.48
N TYR A 55 -16.52 -30.15 -3.25
CA TYR A 55 -17.15 -31.45 -3.00
C TYR A 55 -16.59 -32.15 -1.75
N ALA A 56 -15.45 -31.71 -1.22
CA ALA A 56 -14.71 -32.39 -0.16
C ALA A 56 -14.71 -31.67 1.21
N TYR A 57 -14.92 -30.34 1.28
CA TYR A 57 -14.78 -29.58 2.54
C TYR A 57 -15.75 -28.39 2.67
N GLU A 58 -16.32 -28.19 3.85
CA GLU A 58 -17.15 -27.02 4.21
C GLU A 58 -16.29 -25.76 4.52
N GLU A 59 -15.02 -25.94 4.87
CA GLU A 59 -14.10 -24.88 5.36
C GLU A 59 -13.37 -24.09 4.25
N VAL A 60 -13.80 -24.25 3.00
CA VAL A 60 -13.10 -23.79 1.80
C VAL A 60 -12.89 -22.26 1.75
N GLU A 61 -13.77 -21.49 2.38
CA GLU A 61 -13.64 -20.02 2.43
C GLU A 61 -12.57 -19.56 3.43
N ASP A 62 -12.42 -20.24 4.56
CA ASP A 62 -11.34 -19.97 5.53
C ASP A 62 -9.97 -20.29 4.92
N LEU A 63 -9.87 -21.36 4.11
CA LEU A 63 -8.65 -21.70 3.37
C LEU A 63 -8.26 -20.65 2.32
N ALA A 64 -9.24 -20.06 1.62
CA ALA A 64 -8.98 -18.99 0.67
C ALA A 64 -8.43 -17.73 1.36
N GLN A 65 -8.94 -17.38 2.54
CA GLN A 65 -8.42 -16.27 3.35
C GLN A 65 -6.98 -16.53 3.82
N VAL A 66 -6.66 -17.77 4.20
CA VAL A 66 -5.29 -18.21 4.52
C VAL A 66 -4.35 -17.99 3.34
N GLY A 67 -4.76 -18.39 2.13
CA GLY A 67 -4.00 -18.16 0.90
C GLY A 67 -3.77 -16.67 0.59
N ILE A 68 -4.79 -15.82 0.78
CA ILE A 68 -4.68 -14.37 0.55
C ILE A 68 -3.69 -13.73 1.55
N ALA A 69 -3.70 -14.13 2.81
CA ALA A 69 -2.74 -13.62 3.80
C ALA A 69 -1.30 -14.02 3.48
N ALA A 70 -1.09 -15.30 3.15
CA ALA A 70 0.21 -15.80 2.73
C ALA A 70 0.71 -15.02 1.51
N THR A 71 -0.18 -14.77 0.56
CA THR A 71 0.08 -13.98 -0.64
C THR A 71 0.48 -12.55 -0.32
N LEU A 72 -0.27 -11.84 0.52
CA LEU A 72 0.10 -10.49 0.95
C LEU A 72 1.47 -10.49 1.64
N GLY A 73 1.73 -11.50 2.47
CA GLY A 73 3.03 -11.64 3.12
C GLY A 73 4.18 -11.85 2.13
N VAL A 74 3.94 -12.62 1.06
CA VAL A 74 4.92 -12.84 -0.02
C VAL A 74 5.07 -11.61 -0.91
N ILE A 75 3.99 -10.98 -1.37
CA ILE A 75 4.04 -9.81 -2.28
C ILE A 75 4.83 -8.66 -1.66
N PHE A 76 4.62 -8.40 -0.38
CA PHE A 76 5.30 -7.30 0.31
C PHE A 76 6.67 -7.68 0.87
N HIS A 77 7.05 -8.96 0.85
CA HIS A 77 8.13 -9.52 1.65
C HIS A 77 7.92 -9.34 3.18
N ALA A 78 6.68 -9.22 3.66
CA ALA A 78 6.31 -9.15 5.09
C ALA A 78 5.31 -10.23 5.51
N PRO A 79 5.79 -11.43 5.86
CA PRO A 79 5.02 -12.47 6.55
C PRO A 79 4.06 -11.95 7.63
N LEU A 80 4.56 -11.09 8.52
CA LEU A 80 3.80 -10.54 9.65
C LEU A 80 2.69 -9.58 9.20
N PHE A 81 2.93 -8.78 8.16
CA PHE A 81 1.91 -7.90 7.58
C PHE A 81 0.73 -8.70 7.04
N GLY A 82 1.00 -9.73 6.23
CA GLY A 82 -0.04 -10.58 5.64
C GLY A 82 -0.96 -11.19 6.70
N PHE A 83 -0.38 -11.67 7.80
CA PHE A 83 -1.12 -12.20 8.95
C PHE A 83 -1.92 -11.13 9.69
N VAL A 84 -1.27 -10.07 10.17
CA VAL A 84 -1.91 -9.01 10.98
C VAL A 84 -3.01 -8.30 10.19
N ASN A 85 -2.79 -8.05 8.90
CA ASN A 85 -3.78 -7.39 8.05
C ASN A 85 -5.08 -8.20 7.93
N GLN A 86 -4.99 -9.54 7.84
CA GLN A 86 -6.20 -10.38 7.90
C GLN A 86 -6.84 -10.37 9.28
N VAL A 87 -6.05 -10.49 10.34
CA VAL A 87 -6.59 -10.49 11.72
C VAL A 87 -7.32 -9.19 12.05
N GLU A 88 -6.84 -8.04 11.56
CA GLU A 88 -7.55 -6.75 11.71
C GLU A 88 -8.78 -6.60 10.78
N ASP A 89 -8.84 -7.36 9.67
CA ASP A 89 -10.01 -7.41 8.76
C ASP A 89 -11.10 -8.39 9.24
N GLU A 90 -10.75 -9.41 10.01
CA GLU A 90 -11.69 -10.47 10.43
C GLU A 90 -12.81 -9.92 11.33
N LYS A 91 -14.01 -9.81 10.75
CA LYS A 91 -15.27 -9.47 11.43
C LYS A 91 -16.32 -10.54 11.12
N GLY A 92 -16.22 -11.72 11.72
CA GLY A 92 -17.17 -12.82 11.47
C GLY A 92 -16.93 -14.06 12.33
N GLY A 93 -17.88 -14.99 12.31
CA GLY A 93 -17.74 -16.32 12.90
C GLY A 93 -16.81 -17.20 12.03
N GLN A 94 -15.94 -17.98 12.67
CA GLN A 94 -14.95 -18.82 12.00
C GLN A 94 -15.47 -20.27 11.92
N ALA A 95 -15.29 -20.94 10.79
CA ALA A 95 -15.56 -22.38 10.68
C ALA A 95 -14.38 -23.18 11.26
N ILE A 96 -13.14 -22.71 11.02
CA ILE A 96 -11.92 -23.31 11.57
C ILE A 96 -11.62 -22.76 12.98
N PRO A 97 -11.27 -23.60 13.98
CA PRO A 97 -10.78 -23.14 15.27
C PRO A 97 -9.56 -22.21 15.15
N LYS A 98 -9.56 -21.11 15.92
CA LYS A 98 -8.55 -20.04 15.86
C LYS A 98 -7.10 -20.53 15.84
N ASN A 99 -6.75 -21.50 16.69
CA ASN A 99 -5.37 -22.03 16.77
C ASN A 99 -4.96 -22.80 15.52
N SER A 100 -5.86 -23.59 14.96
CA SER A 100 -5.63 -24.33 13.70
C SER A 100 -5.50 -23.38 12.52
N LYS A 101 -6.33 -22.32 12.49
CA LYS A 101 -6.26 -21.28 11.46
C LYS A 101 -4.92 -20.53 11.52
N ILE A 102 -4.46 -20.15 12.71
CA ILE A 102 -3.13 -19.54 12.91
C ILE A 102 -2.01 -20.46 12.43
N LEU A 103 -2.06 -21.76 12.76
CA LEU A 103 -1.08 -22.73 12.29
C LEU A 103 -1.07 -22.83 10.75
N LEU A 104 -2.24 -22.89 10.12
CA LEU A 104 -2.39 -22.89 8.67
C LEU A 104 -1.85 -21.60 8.03
N TYR A 105 -2.08 -20.44 8.65
CA TYR A 105 -1.49 -19.17 8.21
C TYR A 105 0.03 -19.24 8.18
N PHE A 106 0.65 -19.68 9.28
CA PHE A 106 2.11 -19.80 9.33
C PHE A 106 2.63 -20.78 8.29
N ILE A 107 2.03 -21.96 8.16
CA ILE A 107 2.43 -22.95 7.15
C ILE A 107 2.36 -22.34 5.74
N ALA A 108 1.24 -21.68 5.40
CA ALA A 108 1.05 -21.08 4.09
C ALA A 108 2.04 -19.94 3.81
N ILE A 109 2.28 -19.07 4.80
CA ILE A 109 3.25 -17.98 4.71
C ILE A 109 4.67 -18.55 4.52
N PHE A 110 5.10 -19.50 5.34
CA PHE A 110 6.44 -20.10 5.24
C PHE A 110 6.63 -20.86 3.92
N ALA A 111 5.62 -21.61 3.47
CA ALA A 111 5.66 -22.30 2.18
C ALA A 111 5.76 -21.30 1.02
N GLY A 112 4.89 -20.27 1.01
CA GLY A 112 4.91 -19.22 -0.01
C GLY A 112 6.24 -18.47 -0.04
N PHE A 113 6.77 -18.11 1.12
CA PHE A 113 8.06 -17.42 1.25
C PHE A 113 9.24 -18.30 0.85
N GLY A 114 9.20 -19.60 1.20
CA GLY A 114 10.20 -20.57 0.79
C GLY A 114 10.25 -20.74 -0.74
N VAL A 115 9.09 -20.84 -1.39
CA VAL A 115 8.98 -20.86 -2.85
C VAL A 115 9.48 -19.54 -3.45
N TYR A 116 9.13 -18.41 -2.85
CA TYR A 116 9.62 -17.10 -3.28
C TYR A 116 11.15 -17.01 -3.23
N ILE A 117 11.79 -17.44 -2.14
CA ILE A 117 13.25 -17.47 -2.01
C ILE A 117 13.88 -18.39 -3.06
N LEU A 118 13.32 -19.58 -3.26
CA LEU A 118 13.80 -20.55 -4.25
C LEU A 118 13.76 -19.96 -5.66
N LEU A 119 12.62 -19.41 -6.07
CA LEU A 119 12.45 -18.81 -7.40
C LEU A 119 13.33 -17.57 -7.57
N SER A 120 13.47 -16.74 -6.53
CA SER A 120 14.38 -15.58 -6.55
C SER A 120 15.84 -16.00 -6.71
N GLY A 121 16.25 -17.13 -6.12
CA GLY A 121 17.58 -17.68 -6.30
C GLY A 121 17.83 -18.24 -7.71
N LEU A 122 16.79 -18.75 -8.38
CA LEU A 122 16.90 -19.35 -9.72
C LEU A 122 16.78 -18.33 -10.86
N PHE A 123 15.89 -17.36 -10.74
CA PHE A 123 15.57 -16.40 -11.81
C PHE A 123 16.12 -14.99 -11.57
N GLY A 124 16.77 -14.76 -10.41
CA GLY A 124 17.16 -13.45 -9.94
C GLY A 124 16.01 -12.78 -9.16
N GLY A 125 16.29 -12.32 -7.95
CA GLY A 125 15.33 -11.63 -7.09
C GLY A 125 15.15 -10.16 -7.45
N GLY A 126 14.00 -9.59 -7.09
CA GLY A 126 13.70 -8.18 -7.29
C GLY A 126 14.52 -7.26 -6.38
N MET A 127 14.79 -6.03 -6.85
CA MET A 127 15.28 -4.94 -6.00
C MET A 127 14.19 -4.63 -4.97
N GLY A 128 14.42 -4.99 -3.71
CA GLY A 128 13.50 -4.66 -2.63
C GLY A 128 13.41 -3.16 -2.38
N LEU A 129 12.38 -2.76 -1.64
CA LEU A 129 12.28 -1.42 -1.06
C LEU A 129 13.62 -1.01 -0.40
N GLY A 130 14.03 0.25 -0.63
CA GLY A 130 15.16 0.86 0.09
C GLY A 130 15.05 0.66 1.61
N ARG A 131 16.17 0.34 2.26
CA ARG A 131 16.22 0.05 3.70
C ARG A 131 16.88 1.21 4.43
N PHE A 132 16.12 1.89 5.28
CA PHE A 132 16.62 2.99 6.08
C PHE A 132 17.56 2.51 7.18
N GLY A 133 18.56 3.33 7.50
CA GLY A 133 19.49 3.09 8.60
C GLY A 133 18.87 3.36 9.97
N HIS A 134 19.61 3.06 11.02
CA HIS A 134 19.22 3.29 12.42
C HIS A 134 18.71 4.71 12.69
N ILE A 135 17.79 4.83 13.66
CA ILE A 135 17.30 6.14 14.12
C ILE A 135 17.91 6.53 15.45
N THR A 136 18.18 7.80 15.62
CA THR A 136 18.49 8.39 16.93
C THR A 136 17.23 8.97 17.54
N ILE A 137 16.88 8.60 18.78
CA ILE A 137 15.72 9.17 19.49
C ILE A 137 16.24 10.06 20.62
N GLY A 138 16.20 11.37 20.40
CA GLY A 138 16.52 12.39 21.39
C GLY A 138 15.30 13.24 21.74
N ARG A 139 15.59 14.38 22.40
CA ARG A 139 14.56 15.34 22.80
C ARG A 139 13.88 15.98 21.59
N ASN A 140 14.63 16.25 20.51
CA ASN A 140 14.10 16.92 19.33
C ASN A 140 13.12 16.02 18.58
N GLU A 141 13.45 14.74 18.46
CA GLU A 141 12.62 13.71 17.82
C GLU A 141 11.31 13.53 18.59
N LEU A 142 11.38 13.46 19.92
CA LEU A 142 10.18 13.32 20.75
C LEU A 142 9.25 14.54 20.63
N LEU A 143 9.82 15.76 20.53
CA LEU A 143 9.05 16.98 20.31
C LEU A 143 8.47 17.05 18.88
N ALA A 144 9.23 16.58 17.88
CA ALA A 144 8.81 16.56 16.48
C ALA A 144 7.78 15.46 16.18
N MET A 145 7.73 14.40 17.00
CA MET A 145 6.87 13.24 16.82
C MET A 145 5.39 13.62 16.61
N LEU A 146 4.82 14.44 17.50
CA LEU A 146 3.42 14.82 17.43
C LEU A 146 3.13 15.71 16.20
N PRO A 147 3.87 16.80 15.94
CA PRO A 147 3.74 17.56 14.70
C PRO A 147 3.83 16.71 13.43
N LEU A 148 4.83 15.83 13.32
CA LEU A 148 5.03 14.96 12.16
C LEU A 148 3.87 13.98 11.97
N ALA A 149 3.38 13.37 13.06
CA ALA A 149 2.22 12.50 13.02
C ALA A 149 0.95 13.24 12.57
N LEU A 150 0.73 14.47 13.04
CA LEU A 150 -0.39 15.31 12.62
C LEU A 150 -0.28 15.69 11.14
N VAL A 151 0.92 16.02 10.65
CA VAL A 151 1.09 16.28 9.22
C VAL A 151 0.83 15.04 8.38
N GLY A 152 1.34 13.87 8.78
CA GLY A 152 1.04 12.62 8.08
C GLY A 152 -0.46 12.33 8.05
N ALA A 153 -1.17 12.58 9.16
CA ALA A 153 -2.62 12.47 9.20
C ALA A 153 -3.33 13.46 8.24
N LEU A 154 -2.86 14.71 8.17
CA LEU A 154 -3.37 15.71 7.23
C LEU A 154 -3.16 15.27 5.78
N CYS A 155 -2.00 14.72 5.44
CA CYS A 155 -1.70 14.17 4.12
C CYS A 155 -2.60 12.96 3.80
N GLY A 156 -2.89 12.09 4.76
CA GLY A 156 -3.86 11.01 4.59
C GLY A 156 -5.29 11.51 4.39
N ILE A 157 -5.70 12.57 5.08
CA ILE A 157 -6.99 13.24 4.84
C ILE A 157 -7.03 13.87 3.44
N LEU A 158 -5.93 14.52 3.02
CA LEU A 158 -5.79 15.11 1.69
C LEU A 158 -5.92 14.05 0.59
N TYR A 159 -5.37 12.86 0.80
CA TYR A 159 -5.55 11.71 -0.11
C TYR A 159 -7.04 11.41 -0.37
N PHE A 160 -7.88 11.39 0.66
CA PHE A 160 -9.33 11.18 0.50
C PHE A 160 -10.03 12.35 -0.22
N TYR A 161 -9.56 13.59 -0.01
CA TYR A 161 -10.06 14.73 -0.78
C TYR A 161 -9.70 14.61 -2.27
N PHE A 162 -8.48 14.16 -2.60
CA PHE A 162 -8.09 13.86 -3.98
C PHE A 162 -8.95 12.73 -4.56
N ALA A 163 -9.14 11.62 -3.83
CA ALA A 163 -10.00 10.52 -4.26
C ALA A 163 -11.41 11.00 -4.64
N LYS A 164 -12.00 11.83 -3.77
CA LYS A 164 -13.33 12.41 -4.01
C LYS A 164 -13.32 13.40 -5.17
N GLY A 165 -12.32 14.27 -5.24
CA GLY A 165 -12.19 15.26 -6.31
C GLY A 165 -12.10 14.59 -7.67
N VAL A 166 -11.21 13.60 -7.81
CA VAL A 166 -11.08 12.81 -9.04
C VAL A 166 -12.39 12.11 -9.37
N LYS A 167 -13.04 11.45 -8.40
CA LYS A 167 -14.34 10.79 -8.63
C LYS A 167 -15.41 11.74 -9.17
N VAL A 168 -15.49 12.97 -8.64
CA VAL A 168 -16.44 13.98 -9.12
C VAL A 168 -16.11 14.41 -10.56
N VAL A 169 -14.82 14.59 -10.87
CA VAL A 169 -14.37 14.97 -12.21
C VAL A 169 -14.58 13.84 -13.23
N THR A 170 -14.40 12.57 -12.82
CA THR A 170 -14.52 11.43 -13.72
C THR A 170 -15.95 10.89 -13.85
N ALA A 171 -16.85 11.19 -12.89
CA ALA A 171 -18.25 10.75 -12.87
C ALA A 171 -19.02 10.99 -14.20
N PRO A 172 -18.93 12.17 -14.85
CA PRO A 172 -19.64 12.42 -16.11
C PRO A 172 -19.17 11.52 -17.27
N LEU A 173 -17.94 11.00 -17.18
CA LEU A 173 -17.28 10.22 -18.23
C LEU A 173 -17.20 8.73 -17.88
N GLU A 174 -17.83 8.26 -16.80
CA GLU A 174 -17.77 6.85 -16.35
C GLU A 174 -18.19 5.83 -17.43
N LYS A 175 -19.09 6.23 -18.35
CA LYS A 175 -19.52 5.39 -19.47
C LYS A 175 -18.43 5.21 -20.54
N HIS A 176 -17.48 6.13 -20.64
CA HIS A 176 -16.42 6.16 -21.67
C HIS A 176 -15.08 5.73 -21.08
N LYS A 177 -15.01 4.49 -20.57
CA LYS A 177 -13.84 3.97 -19.81
C LYS A 177 -12.51 4.07 -20.57
N VAL A 178 -12.52 3.80 -21.88
CA VAL A 178 -11.30 3.88 -22.72
C VAL A 178 -10.80 5.33 -22.80
N PHE A 179 -11.71 6.27 -23.05
CA PHE A 179 -11.38 7.69 -23.12
C PHE A 179 -10.85 8.22 -21.78
N LEU A 180 -11.46 7.79 -20.67
CA LEU A 180 -11.02 8.10 -19.32
C LEU A 180 -9.58 7.61 -19.08
N GLY A 181 -9.28 6.37 -19.50
CA GLY A 181 -7.94 5.79 -19.40
C GLY A 181 -6.89 6.56 -20.20
N ILE A 182 -7.23 7.04 -21.39
CA ILE A 182 -6.36 7.89 -22.23
C ILE A 182 -6.07 9.22 -21.52
N ILE A 183 -7.09 9.88 -20.96
CA ILE A 183 -6.92 11.12 -20.19
C ILE A 183 -5.99 10.87 -18.99
N GLY A 184 -6.20 9.78 -18.25
CA GLY A 184 -5.34 9.39 -17.14
C GLY A 184 -3.88 9.24 -17.56
N GLY A 185 -3.63 8.58 -18.70
CA GLY A 185 -2.29 8.43 -19.27
C GLY A 185 -1.67 9.76 -19.72
N LEU A 186 -2.44 10.65 -20.35
CA LEU A 186 -1.96 11.97 -20.76
C LEU A 186 -1.59 12.85 -19.57
N VAL A 187 -2.42 12.86 -18.52
CA VAL A 187 -2.14 13.61 -17.29
C VAL A 187 -0.91 13.05 -16.59
N LEU A 188 -0.83 11.72 -16.44
CA LEU A 188 0.32 11.05 -15.84
C LEU A 188 1.61 11.33 -16.62
N GLY A 189 1.57 11.22 -17.95
CA GLY A 189 2.72 11.49 -18.81
C GLY A 189 3.17 12.95 -18.75
N GLY A 190 2.22 13.90 -18.80
CA GLY A 190 2.53 15.33 -18.69
C GLY A 190 3.11 15.73 -17.34
N VAL A 191 2.55 15.20 -16.25
CA VAL A 191 3.10 15.40 -14.89
C VAL A 191 4.46 14.72 -14.76
N GLY A 192 4.60 13.50 -15.26
CA GLY A 192 5.84 12.71 -15.22
C GLY A 192 7.01 13.35 -15.95
N MET A 193 6.77 14.11 -17.03
CA MET A 193 7.82 14.89 -17.70
C MET A 193 8.42 15.98 -16.80
N LEU A 194 7.61 16.55 -15.90
CA LEU A 194 8.05 17.61 -14.98
C LEU A 194 8.52 17.04 -13.62
N LEU A 195 7.86 15.98 -13.15
CA LEU A 195 8.06 15.33 -11.85
C LEU A 195 8.18 13.81 -12.04
N PRO A 196 9.33 13.29 -12.50
CA PRO A 196 9.50 11.88 -12.85
C PRO A 196 9.26 10.93 -11.66
N PHE A 197 9.58 11.37 -10.45
CA PHE A 197 9.33 10.63 -9.20
C PHE A 197 7.84 10.37 -8.90
N THR A 198 6.92 11.03 -9.60
CA THR A 198 5.48 10.76 -9.47
C THR A 198 5.05 9.50 -10.24
N MET A 199 5.81 9.06 -11.24
CA MET A 199 5.53 7.83 -12.01
C MET A 199 5.88 6.56 -11.21
N PHE A 200 5.35 5.41 -11.63
CA PHE A 200 5.62 4.09 -11.06
C PHE A 200 5.22 3.91 -9.58
N ALA A 201 5.40 2.69 -9.06
CA ALA A 201 5.10 2.30 -7.69
C ALA A 201 5.93 3.08 -6.64
N GLY A 202 7.13 3.54 -6.98
CA GLY A 202 8.03 4.23 -6.06
C GLY A 202 9.04 3.36 -5.34
N GLU A 203 9.05 2.03 -5.56
CA GLU A 203 9.94 1.11 -4.86
C GLU A 203 11.43 1.36 -5.17
N HIS A 204 11.78 1.40 -6.47
CA HIS A 204 13.15 1.72 -6.92
C HIS A 204 13.52 3.18 -6.63
N GLN A 205 12.58 4.09 -6.91
CA GLN A 205 12.72 5.52 -6.68
C GLN A 205 12.97 5.84 -5.20
N MET A 206 12.51 5.00 -4.27
CA MET A 206 12.79 5.18 -2.85
C MET A 206 14.28 5.10 -2.57
N GLY A 207 15.00 4.14 -3.17
CA GLY A 207 16.45 4.04 -3.06
C GLY A 207 17.17 5.26 -3.63
N GLU A 208 16.76 5.71 -4.83
CA GLU A 208 17.32 6.93 -5.44
C GLU A 208 17.08 8.16 -4.56
N MET A 209 15.87 8.32 -4.03
CA MET A 209 15.50 9.45 -3.16
C MET A 209 16.32 9.45 -1.87
N MET A 210 16.62 8.28 -1.30
CA MET A 210 17.48 8.18 -0.10
C MET A 210 18.89 8.73 -0.33
N GLU A 211 19.39 8.68 -1.58
CA GLU A 211 20.70 9.21 -1.93
C GLU A 211 20.67 10.71 -2.25
N ILE A 212 19.64 11.17 -2.97
CA ILE A 212 19.65 12.53 -3.55
C ILE A 212 18.86 13.58 -2.76
N TRP A 213 18.04 13.21 -1.77
CA TRP A 213 17.08 14.14 -1.13
C TRP A 213 17.71 15.43 -0.59
N GLN A 214 18.96 15.37 -0.11
CA GLN A 214 19.69 16.54 0.41
C GLN A 214 20.08 17.54 -0.67
N THR A 215 20.16 17.10 -1.93
CA THR A 215 20.48 17.94 -3.09
C THR A 215 19.25 18.61 -3.69
N LEU A 216 18.06 18.12 -3.33
CA LEU A 216 16.79 18.63 -3.85
C LEU A 216 16.29 19.80 -3.01
N PRO A 217 15.67 20.82 -3.63
CA PRO A 217 15.05 21.88 -2.87
C PRO A 217 13.83 21.35 -2.10
N ILE A 218 13.64 21.86 -0.88
CA ILE A 218 12.58 21.42 0.05
C ILE A 218 11.19 21.40 -0.59
N TRP A 219 10.86 22.42 -1.38
CA TRP A 219 9.56 22.52 -2.04
C TRP A 219 9.32 21.38 -3.04
N LEU A 220 10.37 20.86 -3.69
CA LEU A 220 10.27 19.78 -4.68
C LEU A 220 9.97 18.44 -4.00
N LEU A 221 10.51 18.21 -2.79
CA LEU A 221 10.19 17.04 -1.97
C LEU A 221 8.70 17.01 -1.59
N PHE A 222 8.18 18.13 -1.09
CA PHE A 222 6.75 18.26 -0.77
C PHE A 222 5.87 18.17 -2.01
N LEU A 223 6.25 18.86 -3.09
CA LEU A 223 5.50 18.84 -4.35
C LEU A 223 5.42 17.42 -4.90
N THR A 224 6.54 16.70 -4.97
CA THR A 224 6.58 15.32 -5.45
C THR A 224 5.69 14.42 -4.62
N GLY A 225 5.79 14.49 -3.29
CA GLY A 225 4.97 13.69 -2.39
C GLY A 225 3.47 13.96 -2.53
N ILE A 226 3.05 15.23 -2.55
CA ILE A 226 1.64 15.63 -2.67
C ILE A 226 1.08 15.30 -4.06
N VAL A 227 1.84 15.60 -5.12
CA VAL A 227 1.40 15.34 -6.50
C VAL A 227 1.29 13.83 -6.74
N LYS A 228 2.20 13.02 -6.22
CA LYS A 228 2.09 11.56 -6.34
C LYS A 228 0.85 11.02 -5.60
N LEU A 229 0.48 11.55 -4.43
CA LEU A 229 -0.79 11.20 -3.78
C LEU A 229 -2.01 11.50 -4.68
N LEU A 230 -1.97 12.60 -5.43
CA LEU A 230 -2.98 12.91 -6.44
C LEU A 230 -2.91 11.94 -7.64
N MET A 231 -1.72 11.63 -8.16
CA MET A 231 -1.53 10.74 -9.31
C MET A 231 -2.08 9.34 -9.06
N ILE A 232 -1.90 8.79 -7.85
CA ILE A 232 -2.52 7.53 -7.45
C ILE A 232 -4.03 7.58 -7.68
N ASN A 233 -4.68 8.64 -7.21
CA ASN A 233 -6.11 8.82 -7.32
C ASN A 233 -6.55 9.07 -8.77
N ILE A 234 -5.76 9.79 -9.58
CA ILE A 234 -6.03 9.97 -11.01
C ILE A 234 -5.95 8.63 -11.73
N CYS A 235 -4.90 7.83 -11.53
CA CYS A 235 -4.78 6.50 -12.14
C CYS A 235 -5.98 5.61 -11.78
N ILE A 236 -6.30 5.48 -10.49
CA ILE A 236 -7.46 4.67 -10.04
C ILE A 236 -8.78 5.23 -10.58
N GLY A 237 -8.98 6.55 -10.45
CA GLY A 237 -10.23 7.22 -10.84
C GLY A 237 -10.46 7.26 -12.34
N THR A 238 -9.40 7.12 -13.15
CA THR A 238 -9.47 7.01 -14.62
C THR A 238 -9.55 5.55 -15.11
N GLY A 239 -9.61 4.58 -14.19
CA GLY A 239 -9.88 3.18 -14.48
C GLY A 239 -8.65 2.29 -14.61
N TRP A 240 -7.45 2.79 -14.30
CA TRP A 240 -6.23 1.97 -14.27
C TRP A 240 -6.28 1.02 -13.06
N ARG A 241 -5.75 -0.19 -13.24
CA ARG A 241 -5.76 -1.24 -12.20
C ARG A 241 -4.40 -1.34 -11.54
N GLY A 242 -4.39 -1.21 -10.21
CA GLY A 242 -3.20 -1.37 -9.39
C GLY A 242 -3.50 -0.97 -7.95
N GLY A 243 -2.54 -1.21 -7.08
CA GLY A 243 -2.62 -0.83 -5.67
C GLY A 243 -2.07 0.57 -5.43
N ASN A 244 -2.19 1.02 -4.19
CA ASN A 244 -1.81 2.34 -3.72
C ASN A 244 -0.80 2.32 -2.57
N ILE A 245 -0.49 1.16 -1.98
CA ILE A 245 0.33 1.03 -0.78
C ILE A 245 1.77 1.51 -1.04
N PHE A 246 2.47 0.97 -2.05
CA PHE A 246 3.85 1.40 -2.33
C PHE A 246 3.93 2.88 -2.77
N PRO A 247 3.07 3.37 -3.69
CA PRO A 247 3.04 4.79 -4.02
C PRO A 247 2.77 5.71 -2.83
N ILE A 248 1.89 5.32 -1.90
CA ILE A 248 1.61 6.06 -0.66
C ILE A 248 2.87 6.12 0.21
N ILE A 249 3.56 5.00 0.40
CA ILE A 249 4.80 4.93 1.17
C ILE A 249 5.83 5.89 0.57
N PHE A 250 6.09 5.80 -0.74
CA PHE A 250 7.06 6.67 -1.39
C PHE A 250 6.66 8.16 -1.33
N SER A 251 5.37 8.48 -1.52
CA SER A 251 4.85 9.84 -1.31
C SER A 251 5.17 10.36 0.08
N ALA A 252 4.94 9.54 1.11
CA ALA A 252 5.17 9.92 2.49
C ALA A 252 6.68 10.02 2.83
N VAL A 253 7.52 9.19 2.20
CA VAL A 253 8.98 9.31 2.26
C VAL A 253 9.44 10.67 1.73
N CYS A 254 8.94 11.11 0.56
CA CYS A 254 9.26 12.43 0.01
C CYS A 254 8.86 13.56 0.97
N ILE A 255 7.65 13.48 1.56
CA ILE A 255 7.16 14.48 2.52
C ILE A 255 8.00 14.46 3.81
N GLY A 256 8.35 13.27 4.30
CA GLY A 256 9.20 13.06 5.46
C GLY A 256 10.60 13.65 5.27
N TYR A 257 11.20 13.47 4.09
CA TYR A 257 12.46 14.12 3.73
C TYR A 257 12.33 15.64 3.63
N GLY A 258 11.19 16.14 3.14
CA GLY A 258 10.89 17.58 3.19
C GLY A 258 10.94 18.14 4.61
N PHE A 259 10.39 17.40 5.58
CA PHE A 259 10.49 17.77 7.00
C PHE A 259 11.88 17.60 7.59
N ALA A 260 12.61 16.55 7.21
CA ALA A 260 14.01 16.38 7.60
C ALA A 260 14.88 17.55 7.12
N ALA A 261 14.62 18.06 5.91
CA ALA A 261 15.33 19.21 5.37
C ALA A 261 14.90 20.54 6.04
N LEU A 262 13.64 20.67 6.48
CA LEU A 262 13.17 21.82 7.26
C LEU A 262 13.70 21.83 8.70
N PHE A 263 13.89 20.66 9.29
CA PHE A 263 14.34 20.48 10.67
C PHE A 263 15.61 19.62 10.73
N PRO A 264 16.78 20.16 10.33
CA PRO A 264 18.05 19.40 10.29
C PRO A 264 18.50 18.86 11.66
N MET A 265 17.90 19.35 12.75
CA MET A 265 18.16 18.91 14.13
C MET A 265 17.39 17.64 14.52
N VAL A 266 16.51 17.15 13.65
CA VAL A 266 15.73 15.92 13.83
C VAL A 266 16.27 14.89 12.87
N ASP A 267 16.49 13.67 13.36
CA ASP A 267 16.92 12.54 12.53
C ASP A 267 16.02 12.38 11.26
N ALA A 268 16.65 12.30 10.09
CA ALA A 268 15.94 12.25 8.82
C ALA A 268 15.11 10.97 8.67
N THR A 269 15.66 9.83 9.08
CA THR A 269 14.95 8.55 9.08
C THR A 269 13.79 8.57 10.06
N PHE A 270 13.94 9.22 11.22
CA PHE A 270 12.84 9.43 12.17
C PHE A 270 11.69 10.23 11.53
N CYS A 271 12.01 11.34 10.85
CA CYS A 271 11.01 12.14 10.14
C CYS A 271 10.24 11.29 9.12
N VAL A 272 10.98 10.55 8.30
CA VAL A 272 10.43 9.70 7.25
C VAL A 272 9.60 8.55 7.84
N ALA A 273 10.04 7.90 8.91
CA ALA A 273 9.33 6.81 9.57
C ALA A 273 7.98 7.27 10.15
N VAL A 274 7.99 8.36 10.92
CA VAL A 274 6.77 8.87 11.58
C VAL A 274 5.76 9.37 10.56
N VAL A 275 6.20 10.14 9.56
CA VAL A 275 5.32 10.64 8.49
C VAL A 275 4.76 9.48 7.67
N THR A 276 5.58 8.50 7.28
CA THR A 276 5.14 7.34 6.51
C THR A 276 4.10 6.51 7.28
N ALA A 277 4.38 6.20 8.55
CA ALA A 277 3.44 5.47 9.39
C ALA A 277 2.14 6.24 9.62
N ALA A 278 2.20 7.56 9.79
CA ALA A 278 1.01 8.39 9.95
C ALA A 278 0.18 8.49 8.66
N VAL A 279 0.79 8.71 7.49
CA VAL A 279 0.06 8.72 6.21
C VAL A 279 -0.60 7.37 5.95
N ALA A 280 0.16 6.28 6.04
CA ALA A 280 -0.36 4.93 5.84
C ALA A 280 -1.43 4.56 6.88
N GLY A 281 -1.23 4.92 8.15
CA GLY A 281 -2.22 4.73 9.22
C GLY A 281 -3.51 5.50 9.00
N ALA A 282 -3.44 6.74 8.51
CA ALA A 282 -4.62 7.54 8.16
C ALA A 282 -5.40 6.98 6.96
N ILE A 283 -4.71 6.35 6.00
CA ILE A 283 -5.34 5.81 4.80
C ILE A 283 -5.88 4.40 5.07
N MET A 284 -5.01 3.47 5.47
CA MET A 284 -5.33 2.05 5.68
C MET A 284 -6.17 1.77 6.94
N ARG A 285 -6.15 2.68 7.93
CA ARG A 285 -6.91 2.55 9.20
C ARG A 285 -6.62 1.28 10.01
N LYS A 286 -5.43 0.69 9.81
CA LYS A 286 -4.94 -0.52 10.48
C LYS A 286 -3.53 -0.27 11.01
N PRO A 287 -3.39 0.33 12.19
CA PRO A 287 -2.10 0.82 12.65
C PRO A 287 -1.09 -0.31 12.87
N ILE A 288 -1.53 -1.50 13.31
CA ILE A 288 -0.62 -2.61 13.57
C ILE A 288 -0.14 -3.22 12.23
N ALA A 289 -1.05 -3.45 11.28
CA ALA A 289 -0.68 -3.90 9.93
C ALA A 289 0.30 -2.91 9.26
N VAL A 290 0.04 -1.60 9.34
CA VAL A 290 0.93 -0.57 8.81
C VAL A 290 2.34 -0.70 9.39
N VAL A 291 2.48 -0.84 10.72
CA VAL A 291 3.81 -0.99 11.33
C VAL A 291 4.49 -2.28 10.89
N MET A 292 3.77 -3.41 10.81
CA MET A 292 4.33 -4.67 10.34
C MET A 292 4.80 -4.62 8.88
N LEU A 293 4.11 -3.84 8.04
CA LEU A 293 4.53 -3.57 6.67
C LEU A 293 5.81 -2.71 6.65
N LEU A 294 5.84 -1.64 7.44
CA LEU A 294 6.94 -0.67 7.42
C LEU A 294 8.25 -1.22 8.00
N ILE A 295 8.23 -2.24 8.85
CA ILE A 295 9.44 -2.91 9.36
C ILE A 295 10.32 -3.51 8.22
N ILE A 296 9.77 -3.70 7.01
CA ILE A 296 10.57 -4.16 5.86
C ILE A 296 11.59 -3.10 5.43
N CYS A 297 11.20 -1.83 5.43
CA CYS A 297 12.04 -0.73 4.99
C CYS A 297 12.63 0.07 6.15
N PHE A 298 11.98 0.11 7.31
CA PHE A 298 12.45 0.86 8.48
C PHE A 298 13.12 -0.02 9.53
N PRO A 299 14.09 0.53 10.28
CA PRO A 299 14.78 -0.22 11.32
C PRO A 299 13.88 -0.49 12.54
N VAL A 300 14.25 -1.48 13.35
CA VAL A 300 13.43 -1.97 14.49
C VAL A 300 13.29 -0.94 15.62
N ASP A 301 14.26 -0.05 15.78
CA ASP A 301 14.23 1.08 16.71
C ASP A 301 13.13 2.10 16.34
N ALA A 302 12.71 2.17 15.06
CA ALA A 302 11.60 3.01 14.61
C ALA A 302 10.21 2.46 14.91
N ILE A 303 10.07 1.23 15.45
CA ILE A 303 8.77 0.60 15.72
C ILE A 303 7.90 1.48 16.63
N ILE A 304 8.44 1.98 17.75
CA ILE A 304 7.68 2.80 18.70
C ILE A 304 7.22 4.12 18.03
N PRO A 305 8.12 4.88 17.36
CA PRO A 305 7.72 6.05 16.60
C PRO A 305 6.63 5.80 15.54
N MET A 306 6.78 4.73 14.76
CA MET A 306 5.81 4.36 13.74
C MET A 306 4.46 3.99 14.35
N CYS A 307 4.43 3.22 15.45
CA CYS A 307 3.19 2.88 16.16
C CYS A 307 2.45 4.13 16.60
N VAL A 308 3.13 5.09 17.24
CA VAL A 308 2.51 6.34 17.69
C VAL A 308 1.96 7.14 16.52
N GLY A 309 2.76 7.32 15.45
CA GLY A 309 2.33 8.03 14.25
C GLY A 309 1.09 7.39 13.59
N ALA A 310 1.13 6.08 13.39
CA ALA A 310 0.03 5.32 12.79
C ALA A 310 -1.24 5.35 13.64
N ILE A 311 -1.13 5.18 14.97
CA ILE A 311 -2.28 5.20 15.89
C ILE A 311 -2.91 6.58 15.94
N ILE A 312 -2.12 7.65 16.11
CA ILE A 312 -2.64 9.03 16.13
C ILE A 312 -3.42 9.31 14.85
N ALA A 313 -2.82 9.00 13.69
CA ALA A 313 -3.40 9.27 12.40
C ALA A 313 -4.67 8.42 12.12
N ALA A 314 -4.65 7.14 12.50
CA ALA A 314 -5.80 6.24 12.37
C ALA A 314 -6.95 6.61 13.31
N SER A 315 -6.65 7.25 14.46
CA SER A 315 -7.64 7.68 15.45
C SER A 315 -8.37 8.97 15.07
N ILE A 316 -7.76 9.83 14.24
CA ILE A 316 -8.41 11.06 13.78
C ILE A 316 -9.60 10.70 12.89
N PRO A 317 -10.85 11.07 13.27
CA PRO A 317 -12.03 10.62 12.56
C PRO A 317 -12.10 11.20 11.15
N LEU A 318 -12.33 10.34 10.16
CA LEU A 318 -12.68 10.79 8.82
C LEU A 318 -14.12 11.30 8.78
N PRO A 319 -14.40 12.38 8.03
CA PRO A 319 -15.76 12.74 7.65
C PRO A 319 -16.55 11.51 7.17
N LYS A 320 -17.80 11.35 7.62
CA LYS A 320 -18.64 10.16 7.35
C LYS A 320 -18.67 9.73 5.88
N ARG A 321 -18.54 10.70 4.95
CA ARG A 321 -18.54 10.47 3.49
C ARG A 321 -17.27 9.78 2.95
N PHE A 322 -16.15 9.82 3.68
CA PHE A 322 -14.90 9.16 3.29
C PHE A 322 -14.78 7.73 3.83
N ARG A 323 -15.48 7.43 4.93
CA ARG A 323 -15.51 6.07 5.52
C ARG A 323 -16.04 5.03 4.54
N GLN A 324 -17.00 5.41 3.69
CA GLN A 324 -17.55 4.57 2.61
C GLN A 324 -16.58 4.37 1.43
N MET A 325 -15.59 5.26 1.25
CA MET A 325 -14.59 5.14 0.18
C MET A 325 -13.49 4.15 0.55
N THR A 326 -13.10 4.09 1.83
CA THR A 326 -12.17 3.07 2.36
C THR A 326 -12.72 1.66 2.10
N ASP A 327 -14.02 1.45 2.36
CA ASP A 327 -14.71 0.17 2.08
C ASP A 327 -14.86 -0.14 0.58
N ALA A 328 -14.85 0.88 -0.30
CA ALA A 328 -15.06 0.75 -1.74
C ALA A 328 -13.76 0.66 -2.56
N GLN A 329 -12.65 1.19 -2.06
CA GLN A 329 -11.33 1.12 -2.71
C GLN A 329 -10.58 -0.18 -2.36
N GLY A 330 -10.99 -0.89 -1.32
CA GLY A 330 -10.52 -2.25 -1.05
C GLY A 330 -9.14 -2.31 -0.42
N GLU A 331 -8.82 -1.37 0.46
CA GLU A 331 -7.70 -1.51 1.41
C GLU A 331 -8.15 -2.24 2.67
#